data_AF-A0A828QVU3-F1
#
_entry.id   AF-A0A828QVU3-F1
#
_cell.length_a   1.000
_cell.length_b   1.000
_cell.length_c   1.000
_cell.angle_alpha   90.00
_cell.angle_beta   90.00
_cell.angle_gamma   90.00
#
_symmetry.space_group_name_H-M   'P 1'
#
loop_
_entity.id
_entity.type
_entity.pdbx_description
1 polymer ?
#
loop_
_entity_poly.entity_id
_entity_poly.type
_entity_poly.pdbx_seq_one_letter_code
_entity_poly.pdbx_strand_id
1 'polypeptide(L)'
;MLLITSAKYSSADFTLEFGKIVPSFLPLGNKRLYEYQAKLSKEKVVLSLPNNFKVNRCDLEKLEKLNIKLIFVEPNLSLGESILYCINALNIDGNLSILHGDTFFSNLDLKEDSLCVSAVRENYEWAYLDKEFNIVNEGGGGVKSSPVLFVLAMRGH
;
A
#
# COMPACT_ATOMS: atom_id res chain seq x y z
N MET A 1 0.50 13.11 3.01
CA MET A 1 1.65 12.18 2.87
C MET A 1 1.15 10.83 2.37
N LEU A 2 1.92 10.11 1.53
CA LEU A 2 1.60 8.74 1.14
C LEU A 2 2.52 7.73 1.87
N LEU A 3 1.94 6.78 2.60
CA LEU A 3 2.62 5.63 3.18
C LEU A 3 2.29 4.38 2.37
N ILE A 4 3.31 3.77 1.77
CA ILE A 4 3.23 2.49 1.09
C ILE A 4 3.60 1.37 2.08
N THR A 5 2.68 0.45 2.35
CA THR A 5 2.88 -0.60 3.35
C THR A 5 3.48 -1.86 2.73
N SER A 6 4.77 -2.09 2.95
CA SER A 6 5.50 -3.25 2.40
C SER A 6 6.42 -3.91 3.44
N ALA A 7 6.11 -3.73 4.72
CA ALA A 7 6.90 -4.18 5.88
C ALA A 7 6.87 -5.69 6.18
N LYS A 8 6.28 -6.49 5.29
CA LYS A 8 6.21 -7.96 5.41
C LYS A 8 6.59 -8.58 4.07
N TYR A 9 7.13 -9.79 4.11
CA TYR A 9 7.38 -10.55 2.88
C TYR A 9 6.06 -10.98 2.24
N SER A 10 6.06 -11.06 0.92
CA SER A 10 4.91 -11.48 0.12
C SER A 10 4.51 -12.93 0.43
N SER A 11 3.31 -13.33 -0.03
CA SER A 11 2.76 -14.67 0.17
C SER A 11 3.65 -15.78 -0.41
N ALA A 12 3.32 -17.03 -0.08
CA ALA A 12 4.01 -18.21 -0.59
C ALA A 12 4.00 -18.25 -2.13
N ASP A 13 2.89 -17.89 -2.77
CA ASP A 13 2.77 -17.88 -4.23
C ASP A 13 3.77 -16.93 -4.88
N PHE A 14 3.84 -15.68 -4.39
CA PHE A 14 4.86 -14.73 -4.84
C PHE A 14 6.28 -15.18 -4.53
N THR A 15 6.47 -15.88 -3.41
CA THR A 15 7.78 -16.41 -3.04
C THR A 15 8.24 -17.53 -3.98
N LEU A 16 7.32 -18.37 -4.46
CA LEU A 16 7.61 -19.40 -5.44
C LEU A 16 8.02 -18.82 -6.80
N GLU A 17 7.38 -17.73 -7.22
CA GLU A 17 7.64 -17.10 -8.52
C GLU A 17 8.86 -16.18 -8.51
N PHE A 18 9.00 -15.35 -7.46
CA PHE A 18 9.98 -14.25 -7.41
C PHE A 18 11.04 -14.41 -6.31
N GLY A 19 10.99 -15.50 -5.55
CA GLY A 19 11.80 -15.67 -4.36
C GLY A 19 11.33 -14.78 -3.21
N LYS A 20 12.14 -14.72 -2.15
CA LYS A 20 11.82 -13.96 -0.93
C LYS A 20 11.82 -12.45 -1.21
N ILE A 21 10.64 -11.92 -1.54
CA ILE A 21 10.43 -10.53 -1.95
C ILE A 21 9.39 -9.84 -1.06
N VAL A 22 9.44 -8.51 -1.03
CA VAL A 22 8.45 -7.68 -0.33
C VAL A 22 7.47 -7.06 -1.35
N PRO A 23 6.22 -6.78 -0.97
CA PRO A 23 5.15 -6.38 -1.87
C PRO A 23 5.51 -5.27 -2.87
N SER A 24 6.04 -4.13 -2.43
CA SER A 24 6.36 -3.01 -3.35
C SER A 24 7.56 -3.27 -4.27
N PHE A 25 8.29 -4.37 -4.06
CA PHE A 25 9.39 -4.80 -4.93
C PHE A 25 8.95 -5.82 -5.98
N LEU A 26 7.68 -6.22 -5.99
CA LEU A 26 7.14 -7.08 -7.04
C LEU A 26 7.43 -6.47 -8.42
N PRO A 27 7.90 -7.28 -9.39
CA PRO A 27 8.17 -6.80 -10.72
C PRO A 27 6.84 -6.55 -11.47
N LEU A 28 6.74 -5.40 -12.15
CA LEU A 28 5.64 -5.08 -13.05
C LEU A 28 6.21 -4.52 -14.36
N GLY A 29 6.18 -5.36 -15.39
CA GLY A 29 6.89 -5.11 -16.65
C GLY A 29 8.40 -5.07 -16.42
N ASN A 30 9.05 -3.98 -16.81
CA ASN A 30 10.50 -3.78 -16.66
C ASN A 30 10.89 -2.96 -15.41
N LYS A 31 9.97 -2.79 -14.45
CA LYS A 31 10.14 -1.94 -13.28
C LYS A 31 9.66 -2.62 -12.00
N ARG A 32 10.05 -2.06 -10.87
CA ARG A 32 9.49 -2.41 -9.56
C ARG A 32 8.17 -1.69 -9.34
N LEU A 33 7.27 -2.28 -8.57
CA LEU A 33 5.97 -1.70 -8.28
C LEU A 33 6.08 -0.33 -7.58
N TYR A 34 7.05 -0.14 -6.69
CA TYR A 34 7.31 1.16 -6.04
C TYR A 34 7.57 2.29 -7.05
N GLU A 35 8.10 2.00 -8.25
CA GLU A 35 8.37 3.00 -9.29
C GLU A 35 7.08 3.59 -9.87
N TYR A 36 5.99 2.81 -9.87
CA TYR A 36 4.66 3.27 -10.27
C TYR A 36 3.95 3.95 -9.10
N GLN A 37 4.02 3.35 -7.91
CA GLN A 37 3.38 3.87 -6.70
C GLN A 37 3.91 5.26 -6.32
N ALA A 38 5.20 5.53 -6.53
CA ALA A 38 5.81 6.84 -6.31
C ALA A 38 5.11 7.97 -7.06
N LYS A 39 4.53 7.67 -8.23
CA LYS A 39 3.90 8.66 -9.12
C LYS A 39 2.47 9.00 -8.70
N LEU A 40 1.88 8.21 -7.80
CA LEU A 40 0.50 8.40 -7.34
C LEU A 40 0.36 9.61 -6.42
N SER A 41 1.45 10.07 -5.82
CA SER A 41 1.45 11.21 -4.91
C SER A 41 2.43 12.28 -5.40
N LYS A 42 1.99 13.53 -5.39
CA LYS A 42 2.87 14.70 -5.55
C LYS A 42 3.53 15.11 -4.23
N GLU A 43 3.02 14.60 -3.12
CA GLU A 43 3.55 14.83 -1.78
C GLU A 43 4.61 13.79 -1.40
N LYS A 44 5.16 13.94 -0.19
CA LYS A 44 6.12 13.00 0.41
C LYS A 44 5.59 11.55 0.40
N VAL A 45 6.40 10.66 -0.15
CA VAL A 45 6.17 9.21 -0.18
C VAL A 45 7.10 8.53 0.84
N VAL A 46 6.52 7.65 1.64
CA VAL A 46 7.24 6.79 2.58
C VAL A 46 6.93 5.34 2.23
N LEU A 47 7.96 4.49 2.23
CA LEU A 47 7.83 3.06 1.99
C LEU A 47 8.29 2.29 3.23
N SER A 48 7.39 1.50 3.82
CA SER A 48 7.74 0.62 4.93
C SER A 48 8.33 -0.70 4.42
N LEU A 49 9.41 -1.17 5.04
CA LEU A 49 10.12 -2.40 4.71
C LEU A 49 10.42 -3.20 5.97
N PRO A 50 10.54 -4.54 5.89
CA PRO A 50 11.04 -5.34 6.99
C PRO A 50 12.45 -4.88 7.38
N ASN A 51 12.74 -4.76 8.66
CA ASN A 51 14.08 -4.42 9.16
C ASN A 51 15.20 -5.39 8.69
N ASN A 52 14.84 -6.62 8.37
CA ASN A 52 15.74 -7.66 7.87
C ASN A 52 15.78 -7.73 6.33
N PHE A 53 15.06 -6.84 5.63
CA PHE A 53 15.09 -6.74 4.18
C PHE A 53 16.29 -5.92 3.71
N LYS A 54 17.13 -6.52 2.87
CA LYS A 54 18.30 -5.86 2.29
C LYS A 54 17.94 -5.33 0.91
N VAL A 55 17.81 -4.01 0.80
CA VAL A 55 17.63 -3.34 -0.49
C VAL A 55 18.96 -3.41 -1.25
N ASN A 56 18.94 -3.88 -2.50
CA ASN A 56 20.15 -3.88 -3.33
C ASN A 56 20.51 -2.46 -3.80
N ARG A 57 21.75 -2.28 -4.26
CA ARG A 57 22.25 -0.97 -4.68
C ARG A 57 21.44 -0.32 -5.80
N CYS A 58 21.05 -1.09 -6.82
CA CYS A 58 20.29 -0.55 -7.96
C CYS A 58 18.91 -0.05 -7.52
N ASP A 59 18.24 -0.76 -6.62
CA ASP A 59 16.95 -0.34 -6.06
C ASP A 59 17.11 0.86 -5.12
N LEU A 60 18.17 0.91 -4.29
CA LEU A 60 18.47 2.09 -3.47
C LEU A 60 18.63 3.36 -4.32
N GLU A 61 19.43 3.29 -5.38
CA GLU A 61 19.64 4.43 -6.29
C GLU A 61 18.33 4.89 -6.95
N LYS A 62 17.40 3.97 -7.25
CA LYS A 62 16.08 4.30 -7.78
C LYS A 62 15.17 4.95 -6.74
N LEU A 63 15.12 4.38 -5.54
CA LEU A 63 14.32 4.91 -4.43
C LEU A 63 14.75 6.33 -4.06
N GLU A 64 16.05 6.59 -4.02
CA GLU A 64 16.63 7.93 -3.82
C GLU A 64 16.22 8.91 -4.93
N LYS A 65 16.35 8.51 -6.21
CA LYS A 65 15.93 9.33 -7.36
C LYS A 65 14.43 9.65 -7.34
N LEU A 66 13.61 8.76 -6.78
CA LEU A 66 12.17 8.93 -6.63
C LEU A 66 11.79 9.70 -5.35
N ASN A 67 12.77 10.12 -4.53
CA ASN A 67 12.55 10.77 -3.24
C ASN A 67 11.66 9.95 -2.27
N ILE A 68 11.75 8.62 -2.33
CA ILE A 68 11.03 7.73 -1.42
C ILE A 68 11.82 7.60 -0.11
N LYS A 69 11.22 8.02 1.01
CA LYS A 69 11.80 7.79 2.33
C LYS A 69 11.53 6.34 2.76
N LEU A 70 12.56 5.62 3.20
CA LEU A 70 12.40 4.29 3.77
C LEU A 70 12.15 4.35 5.28
N ILE A 71 11.28 3.47 5.77
CA ILE A 71 11.13 3.17 7.19
C ILE A 71 11.17 1.66 7.39
N PHE A 72 11.96 1.21 8.37
CA PHE A 72 12.15 -0.20 8.65
C PHE A 72 11.32 -0.62 9.86
N VAL A 73 10.61 -1.73 9.73
CA VAL A 73 9.61 -2.20 10.70
C VAL A 73 9.84 -3.68 11.00
N GLU A 74 9.53 -4.12 12.22
CA GLU A 74 9.56 -5.54 12.59
C GLU A 74 8.54 -6.34 11.75
N PRO A 75 8.95 -7.42 11.05
CA PRO A 75 8.08 -8.16 10.13
C PRO A 75 6.96 -8.96 10.81
N ASN A 76 7.04 -9.13 12.13
CA ASN A 76 6.07 -9.90 12.92
C ASN A 76 4.88 -9.06 13.38
N LEU A 77 4.92 -7.74 13.18
CA LEU A 77 3.78 -6.87 13.47
C LEU A 77 2.61 -7.17 12.53
N SER A 78 1.40 -7.08 13.06
CA SER A 78 0.20 -6.99 12.23
C SER A 78 0.23 -5.74 11.36
N LEU A 79 -0.62 -5.68 10.33
CA LEU A 79 -0.72 -4.51 9.47
C LEU A 79 -1.04 -3.23 10.27
N GLY A 80 -1.99 -3.32 11.21
CA GLY A 80 -2.37 -2.18 12.07
C GLY A 80 -1.22 -1.72 12.97
N GLU A 81 -0.51 -2.65 13.61
CA GLU A 81 0.67 -2.32 14.43
C GLU A 81 1.81 -1.71 13.60
N SER A 82 2.03 -2.21 12.38
CA SER A 82 3.02 -1.68 11.45
C SER A 82 2.70 -0.24 11.04
N ILE A 83 1.43 0.04 10.73
CA ILE A 83 0.96 1.40 10.41
C ILE A 83 1.12 2.33 11.61
N LEU A 84 0.69 1.90 12.80
CA LEU A 84 0.82 2.67 14.04
C LEU A 84 2.28 3.00 14.36
N TYR A 85 3.18 2.02 14.20
CA TYR A 85 4.62 2.23 14.32
C TYR A 85 5.10 3.31 13.35
N CYS A 86 4.71 3.25 12.07
CA CYS A 86 5.10 4.25 11.08
C CYS A 86 4.59 5.66 11.42
N ILE A 87 3.33 5.78 11.85
CA ILE A 87 2.74 7.07 12.26
C ILE A 87 3.55 7.71 13.38
N ASN A 88 3.83 6.94 14.45
CA ASN A 88 4.59 7.41 15.60
C ASN A 88 6.04 7.76 15.25
N ALA A 89 6.73 6.87 14.52
CA ALA A 89 8.14 7.04 14.18
C ALA A 89 8.40 8.19 13.20
N LEU A 90 7.40 8.55 12.39
CA LEU A 90 7.48 9.65 11.42
C LEU A 90 6.90 10.96 11.97
N ASN A 91 6.32 10.92 13.18
CA ASN A 91 5.60 12.02 13.82
C ASN A 91 4.57 12.65 12.88
N ILE A 92 3.71 11.81 12.29
CA ILE A 92 2.69 12.26 11.33
C ILE A 92 1.57 12.96 12.10
N ASP A 93 1.35 14.23 11.77
CA ASP A 93 0.41 15.15 12.42
C ASP A 93 -0.64 15.72 11.45
N GLY A 94 -0.77 15.15 10.25
CA GLY A 94 -1.71 15.61 9.22
C GLY A 94 -2.21 14.48 8.32
N ASN A 95 -2.66 14.85 7.11
CA ASN A 95 -3.29 13.92 6.18
C ASN A 95 -2.35 12.76 5.78
N LEU A 96 -2.85 11.54 5.97
CA LEU A 96 -2.15 10.30 5.65
C LEU A 96 -2.97 9.47 4.68
N SER A 97 -2.42 9.26 3.49
CA SER A 97 -2.87 8.24 2.55
C SER A 97 -2.05 6.97 2.76
N ILE A 98 -2.71 5.82 2.83
CA ILE A 98 -2.07 4.51 3.01
C ILE A 98 -2.35 3.70 1.75
N LEU A 99 -1.30 3.15 1.13
CA LEU A 99 -1.39 2.27 -0.05
C LEU A 99 -0.76 0.92 0.27
N HIS A 100 -1.48 -0.17 0.01
CA HIS A 100 -0.94 -1.51 0.20
C HIS A 100 0.15 -1.83 -0.84
N GLY A 101 1.25 -2.46 -0.41
CA GLY A 101 2.48 -2.51 -1.19
C GLY A 101 2.42 -3.33 -2.47
N ASP A 102 1.52 -4.32 -2.56
CA ASP A 102 1.28 -5.15 -3.76
C ASP A 102 0.24 -4.55 -4.71
N THR A 103 -0.28 -3.36 -4.40
CA THR A 103 -1.38 -2.76 -5.13
C THR A 103 -0.88 -1.79 -6.21
N PHE A 104 -1.44 -1.93 -7.41
CA PHE A 104 -1.17 -1.05 -8.55
C PHE A 104 -2.38 -0.17 -8.87
N PHE A 105 -2.12 1.13 -9.05
CA PHE A 105 -3.05 2.09 -9.63
C PHE A 105 -2.37 2.83 -10.78
N SER A 106 -3.11 3.11 -11.85
CA SER A 106 -2.64 3.95 -12.96
C SER A 106 -2.74 5.44 -12.60
N ASN A 107 -3.81 5.81 -11.90
CA ASN A 107 -4.02 7.10 -11.26
C ASN A 107 -4.77 6.88 -9.94
N LEU A 108 -4.65 7.85 -9.04
CA LEU A 108 -5.33 7.81 -7.75
C LEU A 108 -5.76 9.23 -7.40
N ASP A 109 -7.06 9.46 -7.35
CA ASP A 109 -7.65 10.71 -6.88
C ASP A 109 -8.51 10.38 -5.66
N LEU A 110 -7.93 10.57 -4.48
CA LEU A 110 -8.60 10.29 -3.20
C LEU A 110 -9.01 11.59 -2.55
N LYS A 111 -10.26 11.63 -2.13
CA LYS A 111 -10.74 12.65 -1.20
C LYS A 111 -10.27 12.29 0.22
N GLU A 112 -10.24 13.29 1.10
CA GLU A 112 -10.07 13.04 2.54
C GLU A 112 -11.16 12.09 3.05
N ASP A 113 -10.84 11.32 4.08
CA ASP A 113 -11.76 10.38 4.75
C ASP A 113 -12.42 9.39 3.78
N SER A 114 -11.62 8.84 2.87
CA SER A 114 -12.08 7.89 1.84
C SER A 114 -11.37 6.54 1.91
N LEU A 115 -12.10 5.51 1.45
CA LEU A 115 -11.65 4.14 1.29
C LEU A 115 -11.95 3.66 -0.13
N CYS A 116 -10.93 3.15 -0.83
CA CYS A 116 -11.13 2.51 -2.13
C CYS A 116 -11.58 1.05 -1.95
N VAL A 117 -12.52 0.59 -2.77
CA VAL A 117 -13.07 -0.78 -2.74
C VAL A 117 -13.23 -1.23 -4.20
N SER A 118 -12.85 -2.47 -4.51
CA SER A 118 -12.89 -2.99 -5.88
C SER A 118 -13.74 -4.26 -5.97
N ALA A 119 -14.58 -4.37 -7.00
CA ALA A 119 -15.31 -5.60 -7.26
C ALA A 119 -14.35 -6.66 -7.81
N VAL A 120 -14.13 -7.74 -7.05
CA VAL A 120 -13.27 -8.84 -7.52
C VAL A 120 -14.09 -9.88 -8.27
N ARG A 121 -13.48 -10.47 -9.32
CA ARG A 121 -14.06 -11.53 -10.16
C ARG A 121 -13.52 -12.93 -9.86
N GLU A 122 -12.57 -13.05 -8.95
CA GLU A 122 -11.81 -14.28 -8.68
C GLU A 122 -11.96 -14.78 -7.23
N ASN A 123 -11.82 -16.09 -7.04
CA ASN A 123 -11.99 -16.78 -5.77
C ASN A 123 -10.72 -16.73 -4.91
N TYR A 124 -10.30 -15.53 -4.48
CA TYR A 124 -9.31 -15.39 -3.40
C TYR A 124 -10.01 -15.14 -2.05
N GLU A 125 -9.26 -15.34 -0.96
CA GLU A 125 -9.66 -15.01 0.40
C GLU A 125 -9.66 -13.49 0.61
N TRP A 126 -10.72 -12.83 0.13
CA TRP A 126 -10.87 -11.38 0.29
C TRP A 126 -11.51 -11.00 1.63
N ALA A 127 -11.12 -9.84 2.14
CA ALA A 127 -11.89 -9.14 3.16
C ALA A 127 -13.09 -8.42 2.51
N TYR A 128 -14.26 -8.51 3.14
CA TYR A 128 -15.50 -7.92 2.63
C TYR A 128 -15.90 -6.69 3.44
N LEU A 129 -16.40 -5.66 2.75
CA LEU A 129 -17.04 -4.52 3.40
C LEU A 129 -18.48 -4.92 3.76
N ASP A 130 -18.86 -4.74 5.02
CA ASP A 130 -20.27 -4.90 5.43
C ASP A 130 -21.08 -3.63 5.10
N LYS A 131 -22.41 -3.72 5.20
CA LYS A 131 -23.39 -2.67 4.86
C LYS A 131 -23.32 -1.42 5.73
N GLU A 132 -22.52 -1.43 6.79
CA GLU A 132 -22.37 -0.29 7.72
C GLU A 132 -21.54 0.86 7.13
N PHE A 133 -20.88 0.66 5.99
CA PHE A 133 -20.07 1.70 5.34
C PHE A 133 -20.88 2.50 4.31
N ASN A 134 -20.72 3.82 4.31
CA ASN A 134 -21.28 4.70 3.28
C ASN A 134 -20.49 4.54 1.97
N ILE A 135 -20.98 3.70 1.06
CA ILE A 135 -20.37 3.48 -0.26
C ILE A 135 -20.84 4.58 -1.22
N VAL A 136 -19.92 5.42 -1.69
CA VAL A 136 -20.16 6.36 -2.79
C VAL A 136 -19.81 5.67 -4.11
N ASN A 137 -20.81 5.13 -4.81
CA ASN A 137 -20.62 4.52 -6.14
C ASN A 137 -20.63 5.60 -7.23
N GLU A 138 -19.55 5.73 -8.01
CA GLU A 138 -19.53 6.51 -9.27
C GLU A 138 -19.88 5.66 -10.51
N GLY A 139 -20.49 4.49 -10.35
CA GLY A 139 -20.95 3.66 -11.47
C GLY A 139 -22.17 2.82 -11.10
N GLY A 140 -23.27 2.99 -11.85
CA GLY A 140 -24.56 2.36 -11.58
C GLY A 140 -24.50 0.82 -11.59
N GLY A 141 -24.98 0.23 -10.50
CA GLY A 141 -25.18 -1.22 -10.35
C GLY A 141 -25.33 -1.58 -8.87
N GLY A 142 -26.46 -2.24 -8.53
CA GLY A 142 -26.90 -2.46 -7.15
C GLY A 142 -25.89 -3.11 -6.21
N VAL A 143 -25.99 -2.75 -4.93
CA VAL A 143 -25.14 -3.18 -3.82
C VAL A 143 -25.19 -4.70 -3.66
N LYS A 144 -24.09 -5.36 -4.00
CA LYS A 144 -23.68 -6.65 -3.42
C LYS A 144 -22.35 -6.41 -2.72
N SER A 145 -22.13 -7.09 -1.59
CA SER A 145 -20.91 -7.02 -0.78
C SER A 145 -19.66 -7.05 -1.66
N SER A 146 -18.91 -5.95 -1.67
CA SER A 146 -17.70 -5.80 -2.49
C SER A 146 -16.44 -6.03 -1.63
N PRO A 147 -15.46 -6.78 -2.13
CA PRO A 147 -14.18 -6.97 -1.45
C PRO A 147 -13.36 -5.67 -1.41
N VAL A 148 -12.60 -5.47 -0.32
CA VAL A 148 -11.95 -4.18 -0.01
C VAL A 148 -10.48 -4.22 -0.37
N LEU A 149 -10.06 -3.28 -1.22
CA LEU A 149 -8.66 -2.99 -1.49
C LEU A 149 -8.26 -1.77 -0.67
N PHE A 150 -7.64 -1.97 0.49
CA PHE A 150 -7.38 -0.91 1.44
C PHE A 150 -6.47 0.18 0.87
N VAL A 151 -7.10 1.30 0.49
CA VAL A 151 -6.43 2.59 0.35
C VAL A 151 -7.16 3.56 1.26
N LEU A 152 -6.53 3.96 2.35
CA LEU A 152 -7.15 4.76 3.41
C LEU A 152 -6.55 6.16 3.41
N ALA A 153 -7.37 7.18 3.21
CA ALA A 153 -7.00 8.56 3.47
C ALA A 153 -7.61 9.00 4.80
N MET A 154 -6.80 9.24 5.84
CA MET A 154 -7.26 9.77 7.12
C MET A 154 -6.84 11.23 7.29
N ARG A 155 -7.76 12.06 7.80
CA ARG A 155 -7.47 13.42 8.25
C ARG A 155 -6.88 13.43 9.67
N GLY A 156 -5.82 14.22 9.89
CA GLY A 156 -5.29 14.49 11.23
C GLY A 156 -6.15 15.53 11.96
N HIS A 157 -6.40 15.33 13.26
CA HIS A 157 -7.09 16.29 14.13
C HIS A 157 -6.14 17.33 14.70
#